data_AF-A0A936PJ01-F1
#
_entry.id   AF-A0A936PJ01-F1
#
_cell.length_a   1.000
_cell.length_b   1.000
_cell.length_c   1.000
_cell.angle_alpha   90.00
_cell.angle_beta   90.00
_cell.angle_gamma   90.00
#
_symmetry.space_group_name_H-M   'P 1'
#
loop_
_entity.id
_entity.type
_entity.pdbx_description
1 polymer ?
#
loop_
_entity_poly.entity_id
_entity_poly.type
_entity_poly.pdbx_seq_one_letter_code
_entity_poly.pdbx_strand_id
1 'polypeptide(L)'
;MFVGKVDLKTFRTGVAFLDSLIQTKKNSVCVDFTGTIPDDDFITWEHPVLKLNVPITVNANNIQKQFILVPTIEHSKRPITYVCRLFGFVGLNTSQFNFGLTGLKEYISVQFDQLILKKQRN
;
A
#
# COMPACT_ATOMS: atom_id res chain seq x y z
N MET A 1 -2.29 -0.66 13.44
CA MET A 1 -2.45 -1.62 12.33
C MET A 1 -2.95 -0.88 11.10
N PHE A 2 -2.33 -1.08 9.94
CA PHE A 2 -2.86 -0.64 8.65
C PHE A 2 -3.22 -1.84 7.79
N VAL A 3 -4.28 -1.68 7.01
CA VAL A 3 -4.80 -2.68 6.09
C VAL A 3 -5.05 -2.00 4.77
N GLY A 4 -4.47 -2.54 3.71
CA GLY A 4 -4.73 -2.13 2.32
C GLY A 4 -5.30 -3.30 1.56
N LYS A 5 -6.28 -3.04 0.69
CA LYS A 5 -6.82 -4.05 -0.21
C LYS A 5 -6.95 -3.49 -1.60
N VAL A 6 -6.47 -4.24 -2.58
CA VAL A 6 -6.50 -3.86 -3.99
C VAL A 6 -7.06 -5.02 -4.78
N ASP A 7 -8.13 -4.77 -5.54
CA ASP A 7 -8.60 -5.70 -6.56
C ASP A 7 -7.91 -5.37 -7.89
N LEU A 8 -7.16 -6.32 -8.45
CA LEU A 8 -6.45 -6.12 -9.72
C LEU A 8 -7.39 -5.75 -10.88
N LYS A 9 -8.69 -6.12 -10.86
CA LYS A 9 -9.66 -5.70 -11.87
C LYS A 9 -9.95 -4.20 -11.90
N THR A 10 -9.64 -3.50 -10.80
CA THR A 10 -9.81 -2.06 -10.71
C THR A 10 -8.64 -1.30 -11.36
N PHE A 11 -7.57 -2.00 -11.77
CA PHE A 11 -6.43 -1.37 -12.42
C PHE A 11 -6.84 -0.72 -13.75
N ARG A 12 -6.24 0.46 -13.96
CA ARG A 12 -6.33 1.25 -15.18
C ARG A 12 -4.89 1.59 -15.56
N THR A 13 -4.42 0.97 -16.61
CA THR A 13 -3.07 1.15 -17.15
C THR A 13 -3.00 2.32 -18.13
N GLY A 14 -4.16 2.78 -18.63
CA GLY A 14 -4.22 3.77 -19.70
C GLY A 14 -3.95 3.18 -21.09
N VAL A 15 -3.69 1.87 -21.18
CA VAL A 15 -3.49 1.13 -22.42
C VAL A 15 -4.70 0.22 -22.64
N ALA A 16 -5.55 0.55 -23.62
CA ALA A 16 -6.83 -0.10 -23.86
C ALA A 16 -6.73 -1.64 -23.94
N PHE A 17 -5.68 -2.15 -24.58
CA PHE A 17 -5.41 -3.58 -24.67
C PHE A 17 -5.17 -4.24 -23.31
N LEU A 18 -4.31 -3.65 -22.46
CA LEU A 18 -4.00 -4.18 -21.13
C LEU A 18 -5.20 -4.07 -20.19
N ASP A 19 -5.95 -2.96 -20.27
CA ASP A 19 -7.16 -2.77 -19.49
C ASP A 19 -8.22 -3.82 -19.84
N SER A 20 -8.37 -4.15 -21.13
CA SER A 20 -9.26 -5.24 -21.58
C SER A 20 -8.79 -6.60 -21.06
N LEU A 21 -7.49 -6.90 -21.10
CA LEU A 21 -6.94 -8.16 -20.56
C LEU A 21 -7.20 -8.30 -19.05
N ILE A 22 -7.05 -7.22 -18.29
CA ILE A 22 -7.31 -7.19 -16.84
C ILE A 22 -8.81 -7.38 -16.55
N GLN A 23 -9.69 -6.70 -17.29
CA GLN A 23 -11.15 -6.76 -17.07
C GLN A 23 -11.77 -8.09 -17.47
N THR A 24 -11.26 -8.74 -18.52
CA THR A 24 -11.78 -10.03 -19.03
C THR A 24 -11.42 -11.24 -18.18
N LYS A 25 -10.51 -11.09 -17.19
CA LYS A 25 -10.20 -12.19 -16.27
C LYS A 25 -11.44 -12.62 -15.50
N LYS A 26 -11.75 -13.92 -15.52
CA LYS A 26 -12.92 -14.50 -14.84
C LYS A 26 -12.86 -14.23 -13.33
N ASN A 27 -11.77 -14.62 -12.69
CA ASN A 27 -11.57 -14.46 -11.25
C ASN A 27 -10.86 -13.14 -10.96
N SER A 28 -11.43 -12.34 -10.05
CA SER A 28 -10.73 -11.21 -9.45
C SER A 28 -9.62 -11.74 -8.55
N VAL A 29 -8.46 -11.09 -8.62
CA VAL A 29 -7.36 -11.33 -7.67
C VAL A 29 -7.35 -10.14 -6.73
N CYS A 30 -7.71 -10.38 -5.48
CA CYS A 30 -7.50 -9.42 -4.40
C CYS A 30 -6.09 -9.58 -3.83
N VAL A 31 -5.41 -8.46 -3.67
CA VAL A 31 -4.12 -8.35 -2.99
C VAL A 31 -4.38 -7.63 -1.67
N ASP A 32 -4.19 -8.34 -0.57
CA ASP A 32 -4.34 -7.82 0.78
C ASP A 32 -2.96 -7.50 1.37
N PHE A 33 -2.82 -6.31 1.93
CA PHE A 33 -1.63 -5.81 2.60
C PHE A 33 -1.96 -5.58 4.07
N THR A 34 -1.22 -6.18 4.97
CA THR A 34 -1.38 -5.98 6.42
C THR A 34 -0.06 -5.68 7.09
N GLY A 35 -0.08 -4.76 8.05
CA GLY A 35 1.10 -4.45 8.83
C GLY A 35 0.77 -3.64 10.07
N THR A 36 1.76 -3.55 10.97
CA THR A 36 1.67 -2.74 12.17
C THR A 36 2.88 -1.83 12.22
N ILE A 37 2.63 -0.52 12.27
CA ILE A 37 3.69 0.43 12.54
C ILE A 37 4.15 0.19 13.98
N PRO A 38 5.46 -0.03 14.22
CA PRO A 38 5.96 -0.42 15.54
C PRO A 38 5.96 0.71 16.58
N ASP A 39 5.74 1.95 16.16
CA ASP A 39 5.57 3.11 17.03
C ASP A 39 4.08 3.48 17.07
N ASP A 40 3.49 3.51 18.26
CA ASP A 40 2.06 3.79 18.45
C ASP A 40 1.75 5.29 18.54
N ASP A 41 2.77 6.14 18.73
CA ASP A 41 2.58 7.55 19.11
C ASP A 41 3.20 8.58 18.15
N PHE A 42 3.75 8.15 17.00
CA PHE A 42 4.32 9.05 15.96
C PHE A 42 3.38 10.18 15.51
N ILE A 43 2.07 10.07 15.75
CA ILE A 43 1.10 11.11 15.39
C ILE A 43 1.17 12.31 16.36
N THR A 44 1.66 12.11 17.58
CA THR A 44 1.35 13.01 18.71
C THR A 44 2.52 13.85 19.18
N TRP A 45 3.75 13.45 18.86
CA TRP A 45 4.95 14.22 19.12
C TRP A 45 5.47 14.87 17.83
N GLU A 46 6.14 16.00 17.98
CA GLU A 46 6.73 16.70 16.83
C GLU A 46 8.01 15.99 16.39
N HIS A 47 8.02 15.54 15.14
CA HIS A 47 9.16 14.84 14.57
C HIS A 47 9.55 15.42 13.19
N PRO A 48 10.84 15.34 12.79
CA PRO A 48 11.23 15.55 11.39
C PRO A 48 10.62 14.46 10.50
N VAL A 49 10.82 14.51 9.19
CA VAL A 49 10.37 13.42 8.29
C VAL A 49 10.88 12.07 8.79
N LEU A 50 9.98 11.15 9.14
CA LEU A 50 10.34 9.83 9.66
C LEU A 50 10.31 8.80 8.54
N LYS A 51 11.28 7.88 8.56
CA LYS A 51 11.27 6.67 7.74
C LYS A 51 11.27 5.47 8.66
N LEU A 52 10.27 4.61 8.52
CA LEU A 52 10.15 3.42 9.37
C LEU A 52 10.40 2.17 8.53
N ASN A 53 10.97 1.13 9.12
CA ASN A 53 11.00 -0.19 8.51
C ASN A 53 9.83 -0.98 9.07
N VAL A 54 8.81 -1.16 8.25
CA VAL A 54 7.55 -1.77 8.67
C VAL A 54 7.42 -3.13 8.01
N PRO A 55 7.52 -4.23 8.78
CA PRO A 55 7.18 -5.54 8.28
C PRO A 55 5.72 -5.57 7.84
N ILE A 56 5.49 -6.00 6.60
CA ILE A 56 4.17 -6.21 6.06
C ILE A 56 4.01 -7.62 5.56
N THR A 57 2.78 -8.09 5.63
CA THR A 57 2.33 -9.33 5.02
C THR A 57 1.48 -9.00 3.81
N VAL A 58 1.82 -9.60 2.68
CA VAL A 58 1.06 -9.50 1.43
C VAL A 58 0.45 -10.86 1.17
N ASN A 59 -0.87 -10.89 0.97
CA ASN A 59 -1.62 -12.09 0.61
C ASN A 59 -2.28 -11.86 -0.76
N ALA A 60 -2.03 -12.79 -1.68
CA ALA A 60 -2.77 -12.87 -2.92
C ALA A 60 -2.80 -14.32 -3.43
N ASN A 61 -3.93 -14.74 -4.01
CA ASN A 61 -4.10 -16.11 -4.53
C ASN A 61 -3.76 -17.22 -3.50
N ASN A 62 -4.11 -17.00 -2.22
CA ASN A 62 -3.76 -17.90 -1.12
C ASN A 62 -2.25 -18.07 -0.89
N ILE A 63 -1.42 -17.19 -1.45
CA ILE A 63 0.02 -17.13 -1.24
C ILE A 63 0.30 -15.94 -0.33
N GLN A 64 0.93 -16.23 0.81
CA GLN A 64 1.36 -15.24 1.79
C GLN A 64 2.87 -15.03 1.73
N LYS A 65 3.30 -13.77 1.71
CA LYS A 65 4.71 -13.38 1.70
C LYS A 65 4.95 -12.17 2.61
N GLN A 66 6.14 -12.06 3.17
CA GLN A 66 6.55 -10.94 4.02
C GLN A 66 7.48 -10.00 3.25
N PHE A 67 7.31 -8.70 3.47
CA PHE A 67 8.14 -7.65 2.88
C PHE A 67 8.46 -6.60 3.93
N ILE A 68 9.49 -5.80 3.68
CA ILE A 68 9.73 -4.57 4.42
C ILE A 68 9.19 -3.41 3.60
N LEU A 69 8.18 -2.75 4.15
CA LEU A 69 7.69 -1.48 3.67
C LEU A 69 8.46 -0.37 4.34
N VAL A 70 8.92 0.62 3.57
CA VAL A 70 9.61 1.78 4.12
C VAL A 70 8.70 3.01 3.98
N PRO A 71 7.67 3.17 4.83
CA PRO A 71 6.87 4.38 4.82
C PRO A 71 7.70 5.59 5.23
N THR A 72 7.38 6.71 4.61
CA THR A 72 7.76 8.06 5.03
C THR A 72 6.55 8.72 5.69
N ILE A 73 6.76 9.33 6.85
CA ILE A 73 5.75 10.08 7.60
C ILE A 73 6.15 11.55 7.61
N GLU A 74 5.24 12.39 7.12
CA GLU A 74 5.40 13.84 7.08
C GLU A 74 4.25 14.53 7.79
N HIS A 75 4.56 15.45 8.70
CA HIS A 75 3.56 16.32 9.29
C HIS A 75 3.25 17.50 8.36
N SER A 76 1.96 17.69 8.09
CA SER A 76 1.45 18.94 7.54
C SER A 76 0.88 19.78 8.68
N LYS A 77 1.59 20.82 9.11
CA LYS A 77 1.04 21.84 10.03
C LYS A 77 -0.05 22.63 9.30
N ARG A 78 -1.32 22.34 9.59
CA ARG A 78 -2.45 23.22 9.25
C ARG A 78 -2.88 23.98 10.51
N PRO A 79 -3.42 25.21 10.40
CA PRO A 79 -3.69 26.09 11.55
C PRO A 79 -4.57 25.49 12.67
N ILE A 80 -5.33 24.45 12.36
CA ILE A 80 -6.38 23.89 13.22
C ILE A 80 -6.31 22.37 13.39
N THR A 81 -5.46 21.66 12.63
CA THR A 81 -5.36 20.19 12.70
C THR A 81 -3.95 19.69 12.38
N TYR A 82 -3.48 18.71 13.18
CA TYR A 82 -2.31 17.91 12.84
C TYR A 82 -2.74 16.82 11.85
N VAL A 83 -2.22 16.91 10.62
CA VAL A 83 -2.41 15.88 9.60
C VAL A 83 -1.06 15.24 9.34
N CYS A 84 -1.01 13.92 9.43
CA CYS A 84 0.19 13.15 9.05
C CYS A 84 -0.06 12.54 7.68
N ARG A 85 0.83 12.74 6.73
CA ARG A 85 0.85 11.99 5.48
C ARG A 85 1.77 10.79 5.67
N LEU A 86 1.24 9.59 5.42
CA LEU A 86 1.97 8.33 5.41
C LEU A 86 2.01 7.84 3.96
N PHE A 87 3.19 7.77 3.36
CA PHE A 87 3.35 7.27 2.00
C PHE A 87 4.57 6.37 1.88
N GLY A 88 4.57 5.45 0.92
CA GLY A 88 5.71 4.57 0.71
C GLY A 88 5.52 3.64 -0.46
N PHE A 89 6.53 2.81 -0.67
CA PHE A 89 6.61 1.90 -1.80
C PHE A 89 6.99 0.50 -1.32
N VAL A 90 6.37 -0.52 -1.93
CA VAL A 90 6.83 -1.91 -1.84
C VAL A 90 6.98 -2.48 -3.24
N GLY A 91 8.13 -3.09 -3.50
CA GLY A 91 8.34 -3.88 -4.72
C GLY A 91 7.78 -5.28 -4.54
N LEU A 92 6.87 -5.70 -5.41
CA LEU A 92 6.34 -7.06 -5.48
C LEU A 92 6.87 -7.75 -6.72
N ASN A 93 7.34 -8.99 -6.59
CA ASN A 93 7.60 -9.83 -7.75
C ASN A 93 6.32 -10.62 -8.09
N THR A 94 5.78 -10.40 -9.29
CA THR A 94 4.50 -10.96 -9.76
C THR A 94 4.51 -12.48 -9.86
N SER A 95 5.69 -13.07 -10.10
CA SER A 95 5.87 -14.52 -10.14
C SER A 95 5.66 -15.16 -8.76
N GLN A 96 5.92 -14.42 -7.66
CA GLN A 96 5.78 -14.94 -6.30
C GLN A 96 4.32 -15.18 -5.89
N PHE A 97 3.36 -14.54 -6.58
CA PHE A 97 1.93 -14.59 -6.24
C PHE A 97 1.07 -15.23 -7.33
N ASN A 98 1.69 -15.69 -8.43
CA ASN A 98 1.01 -16.29 -9.57
C ASN A 98 -0.21 -15.47 -10.03
N PHE A 99 -0.04 -14.16 -10.25
CA PHE A 99 -1.15 -13.29 -10.64
C PHE A 99 -1.80 -13.69 -11.97
N GLY A 100 -1.13 -14.53 -12.78
CA GLY A 100 -1.64 -15.07 -14.04
C GLY A 100 -1.98 -13.99 -15.05
N LEU A 101 -1.27 -12.87 -15.02
CA LEU A 101 -1.39 -11.75 -15.95
C LEU A 101 -0.16 -11.79 -16.86
N THR A 102 -0.35 -12.25 -18.09
CA THR A 102 0.69 -12.25 -19.10
C THR A 102 0.95 -10.82 -19.59
N GLY A 103 2.21 -10.47 -19.85
CA GLY A 103 2.60 -9.14 -20.32
C GLY A 103 2.83 -8.09 -19.22
N LEU A 104 2.60 -8.41 -17.94
CA LEU A 104 3.10 -7.59 -16.84
C LEU A 104 4.60 -7.84 -16.63
N LYS A 105 5.34 -6.79 -16.25
CA LYS A 105 6.72 -6.94 -15.78
C LYS A 105 6.75 -7.85 -14.56
N GLU A 106 7.89 -8.52 -14.38
CA GLU A 106 8.14 -9.37 -13.21
C GLU A 106 8.08 -8.57 -11.91
N TYR A 107 8.42 -7.28 -11.93
CA TYR A 107 8.39 -6.41 -10.76
C TYR A 107 7.32 -5.34 -10.89
N ILE A 108 6.45 -5.24 -9.87
CA ILE A 108 5.48 -4.16 -9.70
C ILE A 108 5.89 -3.34 -8.48
N SER A 109 5.96 -2.02 -8.64
CA SER A 109 6.06 -1.10 -7.51
C SER A 109 4.66 -0.72 -7.06
N VAL A 110 4.31 -1.03 -5.82
CA VAL A 110 3.06 -0.61 -5.20
C VAL A 110 3.35 0.61 -4.34
N GLN A 111 2.76 1.74 -4.71
CA GLN A 111 2.78 2.95 -3.92
C GLN A 111 1.48 3.04 -3.12
N PHE A 112 1.58 3.48 -1.87
CA PHE A 112 0.44 3.93 -1.09
C PHE A 112 0.72 5.34 -0.56
N ASP A 113 -0.35 6.10 -0.38
CA ASP A 113 -0.33 7.46 0.13
C ASP A 113 -1.63 7.69 0.89
N GLN A 114 -1.51 7.96 2.19
CA GLN A 114 -2.64 8.06 3.09
C GLN A 114 -2.48 9.27 4.00
N LEU A 115 -3.55 10.03 4.16
CA LEU A 115 -3.66 11.04 5.20
C LEU A 115 -4.22 10.38 6.47
N ILE A 116 -3.50 10.55 7.58
CA ILE A 116 -3.87 10.07 8.90
C ILE A 116 -4.26 11.28 9.74
N LEU A 117 -5.49 11.25 10.24
CA LEU A 117 -6.07 12.29 11.08
C LEU A 117 -6.11 11.80 12.51
N LYS A 118 -5.57 12.59 13.45
CA LYS A 118 -5.82 12.37 14.87
C LYS A 118 -7.19 12.93 15.21
N LYS A 119 -8.11 12.09 15.69
CA LYS A 119 -9.33 12.59 16.33
C LYS A 119 -8.92 13.33 17.61
N GLN A 120 -9.17 14.64 17.67
CA GLN A 120 -9.05 15.35 18.95
C GLN A 120 -10.05 14.71 19.92
N ARG A 121 -9.56 14.20 21.06
CA ARG A 121 -10.43 13.86 22.18
C ARG A 121 -10.87 15.19 22.78
N ASN A 122 -12.15 15.52 22.64
CA ASN A 122 -12.80 16.54 23.46
C ASN A 122 -12.97 16.01 24.89
#